data_AF-A0A8C3Q2A0-F1
#
_entry.id   AF-A0A8C3Q2A0-F1
#
_cell.length_a   1.000
_cell.length_b   1.000
_cell.length_c   1.000
_cell.angle_alpha   90.00
_cell.angle_beta   90.00
_cell.angle_gamma   90.00
#
_symmetry.space_group_name_H-M   'P 1'
#
loop_
_entity.id
_entity.type
_entity.pdbx_description
1 polymer ?
#
loop_
_entity_poly.entity_id
_entity_poly.type
_entity_poly.pdbx_seq_one_letter_code
_entity_poly.pdbx_strand_id
1 'polypeptide(L)'
;TRQRRGGRGEEEEEETQGKESTTSRGYLEDEHAASHAEIAFFNTILPKCESSLRYNITWYVSSSPCVTCADRISETLRKNKNLRLTIMVGRLFMWEEPEMQAALKKMKSAGCKLRIMKPQDFEYVWQNFVEQEEGEEAKAFVPWEDIQENFQYYEEKLAEILQ
;
A
#
# COMPACT_ATOMS: atom_id res chain seq x y z
N THR A 1 -18.66 -44.10 -56.32
CA THR A 1 -19.36 -44.83 -55.25
C THR A 1 -18.56 -44.68 -53.96
N ARG A 2 -19.11 -44.02 -52.93
CA ARG A 2 -18.73 -44.05 -51.48
C ARG A 2 -17.26 -43.69 -51.10
N GLN A 3 -16.90 -43.01 -50.00
CA GLN A 3 -17.58 -42.69 -48.74
C GLN A 3 -16.75 -41.64 -47.96
N ARG A 4 -17.43 -40.80 -47.15
CA ARG A 4 -16.86 -39.86 -46.17
C ARG A 4 -16.09 -40.55 -45.03
N ARG A 5 -15.02 -39.92 -44.55
CA ARG A 5 -14.58 -39.76 -43.14
C ARG A 5 -13.85 -38.40 -43.11
N GLY A 6 -14.21 -37.38 -42.33
CA GLY A 6 -14.49 -37.38 -40.90
C GLY A 6 -13.24 -36.90 -40.17
N GLY A 7 -12.90 -35.60 -40.29
CA GLY A 7 -11.77 -34.96 -39.61
C GLY A 7 -12.31 -33.93 -38.61
N ARG A 8 -12.36 -34.36 -37.35
CA ARG A 8 -12.53 -33.59 -36.11
C ARG A 8 -11.21 -32.82 -35.92
N GLY A 9 -11.23 -31.49 -35.93
CA GLY A 9 -11.34 -30.71 -34.71
C GLY A 9 -9.94 -30.46 -34.14
N GLU A 10 -9.36 -29.31 -34.47
CA GLU A 10 -8.34 -28.65 -33.67
C GLU A 10 -8.77 -27.19 -33.62
N GLU A 11 -9.51 -26.89 -32.54
CA GLU A 11 -9.71 -25.52 -32.08
C GLU A 11 -8.32 -25.00 -31.71
N GLU A 12 -7.86 -23.94 -32.39
CA GLU A 12 -6.76 -23.14 -31.88
C GLU A 12 -7.25 -22.54 -30.56
N GLU A 13 -6.93 -23.22 -29.46
CA GLU A 13 -7.00 -22.65 -28.13
C GLU A 13 -6.02 -21.48 -28.10
N GLU A 14 -6.58 -20.28 -28.26
CA GLU A 14 -5.96 -19.02 -27.90
C GLU A 14 -5.65 -19.10 -26.39
N GLU A 15 -4.46 -19.61 -26.07
CA GLU A 15 -3.87 -19.52 -24.74
C GLU A 15 -3.75 -18.04 -24.39
N THR A 16 -4.82 -17.54 -23.76
CA THR A 16 -4.83 -16.26 -23.07
C THR A 16 -3.80 -16.36 -21.94
N GLN A 17 -2.57 -15.94 -22.27
CA GLN A 17 -1.44 -15.87 -21.36
C GLN A 17 -1.86 -15.05 -20.13
N GLY A 18 -2.15 -15.75 -19.04
CA GLY A 18 -2.48 -15.15 -17.77
C GLY A 18 -1.33 -14.24 -17.34
N LYS A 19 -1.59 -12.94 -17.20
CA LYS A 19 -0.62 -11.98 -16.66
C LYS A 19 -0.13 -12.46 -15.29
N GLU A 20 1.09 -12.95 -15.25
CA GLU A 20 1.77 -13.36 -14.02
C GLU A 20 1.87 -12.15 -13.07
N SER A 21 1.34 -12.29 -11.84
CA SER A 21 1.35 -11.22 -10.85
C SER A 21 2.67 -11.21 -10.09
N THR A 22 3.60 -10.34 -10.46
CA THR A 22 4.84 -10.16 -9.70
C THR A 22 4.56 -9.45 -8.36
N THR A 23 4.98 -10.03 -7.25
CA THR A 23 4.91 -9.42 -5.91
C THR A 23 6.32 -9.05 -5.45
N SER A 24 6.52 -7.80 -5.03
CA SER A 24 7.76 -7.34 -4.39
C SER A 24 7.47 -6.69 -3.05
N ARG A 25 8.46 -6.70 -2.15
CA ARG A 25 8.43 -6.04 -0.84
C ARG A 25 9.82 -5.47 -0.54
N GLY A 26 9.84 -4.36 0.19
CA GLY A 26 11.07 -3.68 0.61
C GLY A 26 10.74 -2.49 1.51
N TYR A 27 11.76 -1.77 1.96
CA TYR A 27 11.62 -0.58 2.78
C TYR A 27 12.45 0.59 2.21
N LEU A 28 12.19 1.79 2.71
CA LEU A 28 12.93 3.01 2.40
C LEU A 28 13.28 3.69 3.71
N GLU A 29 14.56 4.01 3.91
CA GLU A 29 15.05 4.78 5.03
C GLU A 29 16.15 5.74 4.56
N ASP A 30 16.21 6.92 5.17
CA ASP A 30 17.27 7.91 4.94
C ASP A 30 17.28 8.90 6.11
N GLU A 31 18.39 8.94 6.85
CA GLU A 31 18.57 9.81 8.01
C GLU A 31 18.70 11.31 7.64
N HIS A 32 19.10 11.60 6.40
CA HIS A 32 19.39 12.95 5.90
C HIS A 32 18.52 13.32 4.70
N ALA A 33 17.38 12.65 4.55
CA ALA A 33 16.50 12.84 3.42
C ALA A 33 16.07 14.30 3.26
N ALA A 34 16.30 14.84 2.06
CA ALA A 34 15.78 16.15 1.67
C ALA A 34 14.26 16.13 1.38
N SER A 35 13.62 14.94 1.37
CA SER A 35 12.19 14.76 1.09
C SER A 35 11.57 13.64 1.90
N HIS A 36 10.29 13.73 2.22
CA HIS A 36 9.59 12.67 2.95
C HIS A 36 9.48 11.36 2.14
N ALA A 37 9.28 10.24 2.86
CA ALA A 37 9.24 8.90 2.29
C ALA A 37 8.23 8.73 1.16
N GLU A 38 7.07 9.38 1.24
CA GLU A 38 6.01 9.33 0.23
C GLU A 38 6.46 9.97 -1.09
N ILE A 39 7.24 11.05 -1.00
CA ILE A 39 7.82 11.72 -2.16
C ILE A 39 8.94 10.88 -2.75
N ALA A 40 9.84 10.38 -1.89
CA ALA A 40 10.94 9.52 -2.30
C ALA A 40 10.43 8.28 -3.06
N PHE A 41 9.39 7.61 -2.55
CA PHE A 41 8.80 6.43 -3.18
C PHE A 41 8.39 6.68 -4.64
N PHE A 42 7.64 7.76 -4.90
CA PHE A 42 7.20 8.08 -6.25
C PHE A 42 8.31 8.64 -7.15
N ASN A 43 9.46 9.02 -6.60
CA ASN A 43 10.58 9.49 -7.40
C ASN A 43 11.57 8.36 -7.73
N THR A 44 11.74 7.39 -6.84
CA THR A 44 12.78 6.36 -6.96
C THR A 44 12.22 4.97 -7.23
N ILE A 45 11.22 4.54 -6.46
CA ILE A 45 10.69 3.16 -6.53
C ILE A 45 9.62 3.01 -7.60
N LEU A 46 8.69 3.97 -7.70
CA LEU A 46 7.65 3.97 -8.71
C LEU A 46 7.57 5.31 -9.46
N PRO A 47 8.61 5.66 -10.24
CA PRO A 47 8.64 6.90 -11.01
C PRO A 47 7.57 6.97 -12.10
N LYS A 48 7.13 5.82 -12.63
CA LYS A 48 6.13 5.72 -13.69
C LYS A 48 5.25 4.50 -13.48
N CYS A 49 3.94 4.65 -13.71
CA CYS A 49 3.00 3.54 -13.78
C CYS A 49 2.74 3.19 -15.25
N GLU A 50 3.16 2.00 -15.68
CA GLU A 50 2.85 1.51 -17.02
C GLU A 50 1.35 1.25 -17.16
N SER A 51 0.72 1.79 -18.20
CA SER A 51 -0.73 1.68 -18.44
C SER A 51 -1.21 0.26 -18.71
N SER A 52 -0.30 -0.64 -19.12
CA SER A 52 -0.56 -2.07 -19.34
C SER A 52 -0.68 -2.87 -18.04
N LEU A 53 -0.16 -2.37 -16.92
CA LEU A 53 -0.12 -3.08 -15.64
C LEU A 53 -1.14 -2.50 -14.66
N ARG A 54 -1.45 -3.28 -13.62
CA ARG A 54 -2.24 -2.83 -12.47
C ARG A 54 -1.41 -2.95 -11.21
N TYR A 55 -1.29 -1.85 -10.48
CA TYR A 55 -0.47 -1.77 -9.28
C TYR A 55 -1.39 -1.82 -8.06
N ASN A 56 -1.09 -2.73 -7.12
CA ASN A 56 -1.68 -2.73 -5.79
C ASN A 56 -0.54 -2.55 -4.78
N ILE A 57 -0.46 -1.37 -4.20
CA ILE A 57 0.62 -0.97 -3.29
C ILE A 57 0.04 -0.84 -1.89
N THR A 58 0.76 -1.38 -0.92
CA THR A 58 0.49 -1.20 0.50
C THR A 58 1.71 -0.59 1.14
N TRP A 59 1.54 0.55 1.80
CA TRP A 59 2.57 1.18 2.63
C TRP A 59 2.28 0.90 4.11
N TYR A 60 3.34 0.67 4.87
CA TYR A 60 3.33 0.66 6.33
C TYR A 60 4.23 1.80 6.78
N VAL A 61 3.64 2.83 7.41
CA VAL A 61 4.34 4.05 7.82
C VAL A 61 3.99 4.40 9.25
N SER A 62 4.92 5.03 9.96
CA SER A 62 4.74 5.35 11.38
C SER A 62 3.58 6.33 11.61
N SER A 63 3.38 7.30 10.73
CA SER A 63 2.27 8.26 10.80
C SER A 63 1.64 8.56 9.44
N SER A 64 0.45 9.16 9.44
CA SER A 64 -0.18 9.69 8.23
C SER A 64 0.69 10.75 7.53
N PRO A 65 0.57 10.89 6.19
CA PRO A 65 1.33 11.90 5.45
C PRO A 65 0.97 13.32 5.89
N CYS A 66 1.90 14.26 5.75
CA CYS A 66 1.61 15.69 5.85
C CYS A 66 0.76 16.19 4.66
N VAL A 67 0.22 17.40 4.75
CA VAL A 67 -0.62 18.02 3.70
C VAL A 67 0.04 17.96 2.30
N THR A 68 1.31 18.34 2.19
CA THR A 68 2.05 18.32 0.92
C THR A 68 2.16 16.91 0.33
N CYS A 69 2.43 15.90 1.18
CA CYS A 69 2.54 14.51 0.74
C CYS A 69 1.17 13.94 0.35
N ALA A 70 0.13 14.26 1.12
CA ALA A 70 -1.25 13.88 0.85
C ALA A 70 -1.74 14.43 -0.52
N ASP A 71 -1.38 15.66 -0.85
CA ASP A 71 -1.67 16.27 -2.14
C ASP A 71 -0.94 15.57 -3.28
N ARG A 72 0.35 15.28 -3.11
CA ARG A 72 1.14 14.54 -4.10
C ARG A 72 0.57 13.13 -4.35
N ILE A 73 0.19 12.42 -3.30
CA ILE A 73 -0.47 11.11 -3.40
C ILE A 73 -1.79 11.25 -4.17
N SER A 74 -2.62 12.22 -3.80
CA SER A 74 -3.93 12.46 -4.43
C SER A 74 -3.82 12.81 -5.92
N GLU A 75 -2.81 13.59 -6.31
CA GLU A 75 -2.52 13.88 -7.71
C GLU A 75 -2.07 12.62 -8.46
N THR A 76 -1.18 11.84 -7.86
CA THR A 76 -0.63 10.62 -8.47
C THR A 76 -1.72 9.57 -8.71
N LEU A 77 -2.61 9.36 -7.74
CA LEU A 77 -3.75 8.44 -7.88
C LEU A 77 -4.77 8.94 -8.91
N ARG A 78 -4.98 10.25 -9.01
CA ARG A 78 -5.87 10.80 -10.03
C ARG A 78 -5.32 10.61 -11.44
N LYS A 79 -4.00 10.74 -11.63
CA LYS A 79 -3.30 10.52 -12.90
C LYS A 79 -3.25 9.04 -13.29
N ASN A 80 -3.05 8.14 -12.33
CA ASN A 80 -2.82 6.71 -12.58
C ASN A 80 -4.00 5.85 -12.10
N LYS A 81 -5.01 5.65 -12.96
CA LYS A 81 -6.23 4.89 -12.60
C LYS A 81 -6.01 3.40 -12.36
N ASN A 82 -4.88 2.88 -12.84
CA ASN A 82 -4.42 1.50 -12.64
C ASN A 82 -3.66 1.31 -11.32
N LEU A 83 -3.41 2.38 -10.55
CA LEU A 83 -2.74 2.34 -9.25
C LEU A 83 -3.76 2.34 -8.12
N ARG A 84 -3.69 1.33 -7.25
CA ARG A 84 -4.41 1.28 -5.98
C ARG A 84 -3.41 1.37 -4.85
N LEU A 85 -3.59 2.35 -3.97
CA LEU A 85 -2.74 2.56 -2.81
C LEU A 85 -3.54 2.35 -1.52
N THR A 86 -3.00 1.51 -0.66
CA THR A 86 -3.41 1.37 0.74
C THR A 86 -2.28 1.87 1.62
N ILE A 87 -2.57 2.74 2.57
CA ILE A 87 -1.60 3.25 3.54
C ILE A 87 -2.09 2.81 4.92
N MET A 88 -1.28 1.98 5.56
CA MET A 88 -1.41 1.55 6.94
C MET A 88 -0.54 2.48 7.78
N VAL A 89 -1.14 3.25 8.68
CA VAL A 89 -0.43 4.24 9.51
C VAL A 89 -0.48 3.84 10.99
N GLY A 90 0.63 3.98 11.70
CA GLY A 90 0.65 3.73 13.16
C GLY A 90 -0.14 4.78 13.96
N ARG A 91 -0.08 6.05 13.54
CA ARG A 91 -0.78 7.18 14.16
C ARG A 91 -1.18 8.25 13.14
N LEU A 92 -2.04 9.18 13.54
CA LEU A 92 -2.35 10.35 12.71
C LEU A 92 -1.44 11.54 13.04
N PHE A 93 -0.82 12.11 12.01
CA PHE A 93 0.02 13.29 12.09
C PHE A 93 -0.85 14.56 12.03
N MET A 94 -0.77 15.42 13.05
CA MET A 94 -1.48 16.72 13.12
C MET A 94 -2.98 16.64 12.76
N TRP A 95 -3.67 15.61 13.23
CA TRP A 95 -5.05 15.30 12.81
C TRP A 95 -6.10 16.31 13.27
N GLU A 96 -5.79 17.08 14.30
CA GLU A 96 -6.62 18.16 14.82
C GLU A 96 -6.67 19.35 13.86
N GLU A 97 -5.66 19.51 12.99
CA GLU A 97 -5.56 20.62 12.07
C GLU A 97 -6.57 20.52 10.92
N PRO A 98 -7.42 21.53 10.68
CA PRO A 98 -8.43 21.50 9.62
C PRO A 98 -7.86 21.23 8.22
N GLU A 99 -6.68 21.78 7.92
CA GLU A 99 -5.98 21.57 6.65
C GLU A 99 -5.57 20.12 6.46
N MET A 100 -5.12 19.48 7.55
CA MET A 100 -4.74 18.07 7.54
C MET A 100 -5.96 17.19 7.31
N GLN A 101 -7.08 17.45 8.00
CA GLN A 101 -8.33 16.72 7.79
C GLN A 101 -8.82 16.85 6.34
N ALA A 102 -8.77 18.06 5.77
CA ALA A 102 -9.16 18.30 4.38
C ALA A 102 -8.27 17.50 3.40
N ALA A 103 -6.96 17.45 3.65
CA ALA A 103 -6.04 16.68 2.83
C ALA A 103 -6.27 15.15 2.95
N LEU A 104 -6.57 14.62 4.13
CA LEU A 104 -6.93 13.20 4.29
C LEU A 104 -8.25 12.84 3.58
N LYS A 105 -9.27 13.70 3.68
CA LYS A 105 -10.53 13.55 2.91
C LYS A 105 -10.27 13.53 1.41
N LYS A 106 -9.44 14.46 0.91
CA LYS A 106 -9.06 14.54 -0.50
C LYS A 106 -8.33 13.28 -0.97
N MET A 107 -7.45 12.71 -0.16
CA MET A 107 -6.81 11.41 -0.45
C MET A 107 -7.82 10.28 -0.57
N LYS A 108 -8.78 10.19 0.36
CA LYS A 108 -9.87 9.20 0.29
C LYS A 108 -10.67 9.37 -1.00
N SER A 109 -11.05 10.59 -1.36
CA SER A 109 -11.76 10.88 -2.61
C SER A 109 -10.95 10.56 -3.86
N ALA A 110 -9.61 10.63 -3.80
CA ALA A 110 -8.73 10.22 -4.89
C ALA A 110 -8.61 8.69 -5.04
N GLY A 111 -9.20 7.91 -4.12
CA GLY A 111 -9.19 6.44 -4.14
C GLY A 111 -8.14 5.80 -3.24
N CYS A 112 -7.45 6.58 -2.42
CA CYS A 112 -6.52 6.04 -1.41
C CYS A 112 -7.30 5.36 -0.29
N LYS A 113 -6.87 4.16 0.10
CA LYS A 113 -7.37 3.51 1.33
C LYS A 113 -6.43 3.85 2.48
N LEU A 114 -6.91 4.63 3.44
CA LEU A 114 -6.15 4.97 4.64
C LEU A 114 -6.70 4.15 5.83
N ARG A 115 -5.83 3.51 6.60
CA ARG A 115 -6.20 2.65 7.74
C ARG A 115 -5.19 2.82 8.87
N ILE A 116 -5.65 2.69 10.11
CA ILE A 116 -4.76 2.60 11.27
C ILE A 116 -4.25 1.17 11.41
N MET A 117 -2.97 1.01 11.71
CA MET A 117 -2.36 -0.28 12.00
C MET A 117 -2.91 -0.83 13.32
N LYS A 118 -3.50 -2.01 13.26
CA LYS A 118 -3.83 -2.81 14.45
C LYS A 118 -2.60 -3.57 14.94
N PRO A 119 -2.59 -4.14 16.16
CA PRO A 119 -1.42 -4.86 16.68
C PRO A 119 -0.86 -5.94 15.73
N GLN A 120 -1.74 -6.66 15.01
CA GLN A 120 -1.32 -7.70 14.06
C GLN A 120 -0.61 -7.14 12.82
N ASP A 121 -0.86 -5.87 12.46
CA ASP A 121 -0.15 -5.24 11.35
C ASP A 121 1.30 -4.91 11.77
N PHE A 122 1.54 -4.54 13.04
CA PHE A 122 2.89 -4.35 13.56
C PHE A 122 3.66 -5.67 13.65
N GLU A 123 3.01 -6.72 14.12
CA GLU A 123 3.59 -8.08 14.10
C GLU A 123 3.94 -8.52 12.67
N TYR A 124 3.04 -8.26 11.70
CA TYR A 124 3.31 -8.53 10.30
C TYR A 124 4.54 -7.77 9.79
N VAL A 125 4.64 -6.47 10.09
CA VAL A 125 5.80 -5.65 9.68
C VAL A 125 7.09 -6.19 10.31
N TRP A 126 7.07 -6.50 11.60
CA TRP A 126 8.20 -7.10 12.31
C TRP A 126 8.70 -8.38 11.63
N GLN A 127 7.79 -9.32 11.38
CA GLN A 127 8.15 -10.62 10.81
C GLN A 127 8.61 -10.57 9.35
N ASN A 128 8.21 -9.54 8.58
CA ASN A 128 8.41 -9.51 7.13
C ASN A 128 9.42 -8.46 6.65
N PHE A 129 9.75 -7.46 7.46
CA PHE A 129 10.62 -6.35 7.07
C PHE A 129 11.78 -6.11 8.03
N VAL A 130 11.73 -6.62 9.27
CA VAL A 130 12.84 -6.51 10.22
C VAL A 130 13.71 -7.75 10.11
N GLU A 131 14.99 -7.54 9.81
CA GLU A 131 15.98 -8.62 9.74
C GLU A 131 16.13 -9.27 11.11
N GLN A 132 16.04 -10.61 11.12
CA GLN A 132 16.25 -11.41 12.32
C GLN A 132 17.74 -11.76 12.41
N GLU A 133 18.31 -11.72 13.61
CA GLU A 133 19.74 -12.00 13.81
C GLU A 133 20.10 -13.42 13.34
N GLU A 134 21.15 -13.51 12.52
CA GLU A 134 21.60 -14.78 11.93
C GLU A 134 22.15 -15.71 13.03
N GLY A 135 21.64 -16.95 13.08
CA GLY A 135 22.07 -17.96 14.04
C GLY A 135 21.31 -17.97 15.36
N GLU A 136 20.32 -17.08 15.54
CA GLU A 136 19.36 -17.12 16.66
C GLU A 136 17.98 -17.63 16.20
N GLU A 137 17.19 -18.15 17.13
CA GLU A 137 15.78 -18.43 16.86
C GLU A 137 15.04 -17.12 16.55
N ALA A 138 14.11 -17.16 15.59
CA ALA A 138 13.34 -15.98 15.20
C ALA A 138 12.66 -15.34 16.42
N LYS A 139 12.94 -14.06 16.67
CA LYS A 139 12.42 -13.36 17.85
C LYS A 139 10.93 -13.10 17.68
N ALA A 140 10.15 -13.60 18.64
CA ALA A 140 8.72 -13.30 18.70
C ALA A 140 8.49 -11.79 18.84
N PHE A 141 7.43 -11.30 18.19
CA PHE A 141 7.01 -9.90 18.35
C PHE A 141 6.51 -9.67 19.78
N VAL A 142 7.05 -8.64 20.44
CA VAL A 142 6.60 -8.22 21.77
C VAL A 142 5.79 -6.94 21.62
N PRO A 143 4.46 -6.96 21.82
CA PRO A 143 3.65 -5.76 21.78
C PRO A 143 4.01 -4.83 22.95
N TRP A 144 4.00 -3.52 22.70
CA TRP A 144 4.10 -2.50 23.75
C TRP A 144 2.74 -2.26 24.42
N GLU A 145 2.76 -1.67 25.62
CA GLU A 145 1.62 -1.59 26.55
C GLU A 145 0.35 -0.99 25.93
N ASP A 146 0.49 0.14 25.24
CA ASP A 146 -0.63 0.93 24.70
C ASP A 146 -0.95 0.64 23.22
N ILE A 147 -0.43 -0.46 22.64
CA ILE A 147 -0.60 -0.77 21.22
C ILE A 147 -2.08 -0.86 20.77
N GLN A 148 -2.92 -1.45 21.62
CA GLN A 148 -4.34 -1.65 21.33
C GLN A 148 -5.14 -0.35 21.53
N GLU A 149 -4.81 0.42 22.57
CA GLU A 149 -5.45 1.68 22.91
C GLU A 149 -5.15 2.75 21.86
N ASN A 150 -3.89 2.84 21.42
CA ASN A 150 -3.47 3.72 20.32
C ASN A 150 -4.21 3.41 19.02
N PHE A 151 -4.33 2.12 18.68
CA PHE A 151 -5.09 1.70 17.50
C PHE A 151 -6.55 2.17 17.58
N GLN A 152 -7.24 1.89 18.69
CA GLN A 152 -8.64 2.26 18.87
C GLN A 152 -8.85 3.77 18.81
N TYR A 153 -7.99 4.52 19.50
CA TYR A 153 -8.05 5.98 19.52
C TYR A 153 -7.93 6.58 18.11
N TYR A 154 -6.88 6.21 17.37
CA TYR A 154 -6.70 6.74 16.02
C TYR A 154 -7.71 6.18 15.02
N GLU A 155 -8.23 4.97 15.22
CA GLU A 155 -9.27 4.40 14.36
C GLU A 155 -10.56 5.21 14.46
N GLU A 156 -10.96 5.57 15.68
CA GLU A 156 -12.09 6.47 15.94
C GLU A 156 -11.85 7.85 15.28
N LYS A 157 -10.68 8.47 15.51
CA LYS A 157 -10.37 9.78 14.93
C LYS A 157 -10.31 9.76 13.41
N LEU A 158 -9.73 8.72 12.82
CA LEU A 158 -9.73 8.59 11.37
C LEU A 158 -11.15 8.42 10.83
N ALA A 159 -11.99 7.65 11.50
CA ALA A 159 -13.39 7.47 11.11
C ALA A 159 -14.15 8.81 11.16
N GLU A 160 -14.02 9.58 12.25
CA GLU A 160 -14.60 10.93 12.38
C GLU A 160 -14.15 11.86 11.24
N ILE A 161 -12.86 11.88 10.93
CA ILE A 161 -12.31 12.72 9.85
C ILE A 161 -12.80 12.26 8.49
N LEU A 162 -12.96 10.96 8.25
CA LEU A 162 -13.30 10.44 6.92
C LEU A 162 -14.80 10.30 6.67
N GLN A 163 -15.67 10.64 7.63
CA GLN A 163 -17.12 10.68 7.44
C GLN A 163 -17.53 11.54 6.23
#